data_AF-A0A2L0GH61-F1
#
_entry.id   AF-A0A2L0GH61-F1
#
_cell.length_a   1.000
_cell.length_b   1.000
_cell.length_c   1.000
_cell.angle_alpha   90.00
_cell.angle_beta   90.00
_cell.angle_gamma   90.00
#
_symmetry.space_group_name_H-M   'P 1'
#
loop_
_entity.id
_entity.type
_entity.pdbx_description
1 polymer ?
#
loop_
_entity_poly.entity_id
_entity_poly.type
_entity_poly.pdbx_seq_one_letter_code
_entity_poly.pdbx_strand_id
1 'polypeptide(L)'
;MGEILGLPEWVAKTGFVIAFVAIVFGMAGLSIRKAHARVAARRPNPTEAEFLAMMAQDCSPEAARFVWAQALFYVEPRLTPHPDDHLQHDLYIDDGDIEMDWISDWADQLGIPENDLPEWPHDWPLTVRNFARWCDLARSNAGG
;
A
#
# COMPACT_ATOMS: atom_id res chain seq x y z
N MET A 1 36.88 -30.57 0.73
CA MET A 1 35.62 -29.95 1.19
C MET A 1 35.99 -29.14 2.42
N GLY A 2 35.88 -27.81 2.38
CA GLY A 2 36.33 -26.95 3.48
C GLY A 2 35.48 -27.15 4.73
N GLU A 3 36.11 -27.02 5.90
CA GLU A 3 35.41 -26.90 7.18
C GLU A 3 35.52 -25.45 7.66
N ILE A 4 34.42 -24.88 8.09
CA ILE A 4 34.36 -23.59 8.76
C ILE A 4 33.77 -23.85 10.14
N LEU A 5 34.54 -23.55 11.20
CA LEU A 5 34.11 -23.72 12.60
C LEU A 5 33.68 -25.17 12.96
N GLY A 6 34.29 -26.19 12.33
CA GLY A 6 33.94 -27.61 12.56
C GLY A 6 32.63 -28.06 11.89
N LEU A 7 32.05 -27.22 11.02
CA LEU A 7 30.90 -27.57 10.19
C LEU A 7 31.33 -27.69 8.72
N PRO A 8 30.64 -28.54 7.93
CA PRO A 8 30.78 -28.50 6.49
C PRO A 8 30.52 -27.09 5.96
N GLU A 9 31.40 -26.58 5.09
CA GLU A 9 31.34 -25.21 4.59
C GLU A 9 29.96 -24.79 4.02
N TRP A 10 29.23 -25.73 3.40
CA TRP A 10 27.88 -25.45 2.90
C TRP A 10 26.88 -25.15 4.03
N VAL A 11 27.00 -25.81 5.19
CA VAL A 11 26.14 -25.57 6.37
C VAL A 11 26.38 -24.17 6.92
N ALA A 12 27.66 -23.78 7.03
CA ALA A 12 28.03 -22.43 7.49
C ALA A 12 27.51 -21.34 6.55
N LYS A 13 27.65 -21.54 5.22
CA LYS A 13 27.14 -20.61 4.21
C LYS A 13 25.61 -20.49 4.24
N THR A 14 24.90 -21.61 4.28
CA THR A 14 23.43 -21.61 4.36
C THR A 14 22.94 -20.97 5.66
N GLY A 15 23.58 -21.28 6.80
CA GLY A 15 23.25 -20.66 8.08
C GLY A 15 23.45 -19.14 8.08
N PHE A 16 24.52 -18.65 7.46
CA PHE A 16 24.76 -17.21 7.31
C PHE A 16 23.67 -16.54 6.48
N VAL A 17 23.28 -17.12 5.33
CA VAL A 17 22.22 -16.57 4.49
C VAL A 17 20.90 -16.52 5.25
N ILE A 18 20.53 -17.60 5.95
CA ILE A 18 19.30 -17.64 6.75
C ILE A 18 19.31 -16.58 7.85
N ALA A 19 20.41 -16.47 8.60
CA ALA A 19 20.53 -15.48 9.68
C ALA A 19 20.46 -14.05 9.13
N PHE A 20 21.13 -13.78 8.01
CA PHE A 20 21.08 -12.48 7.35
C PHE A 20 19.65 -12.12 6.92
N VAL A 21 18.96 -13.04 6.24
CA VAL A 21 17.57 -12.86 5.83
C VAL A 21 16.66 -12.59 7.04
N ALA A 22 16.78 -13.39 8.10
CA ALA A 22 15.99 -13.21 9.33
C ALA A 22 16.23 -11.84 9.98
N ILE A 23 17.48 -11.36 10.00
CA ILE A 23 17.83 -10.04 10.52
C ILE A 23 17.21 -8.94 9.67
N VAL A 24 17.34 -9.02 8.33
CA VAL A 24 16.78 -8.01 7.41
C VAL A 24 15.26 -7.91 7.55
N PHE A 25 14.54 -9.04 7.47
CA PHE A 25 13.08 -9.04 7.59
C PHE A 25 12.61 -8.66 9.01
N GLY A 26 13.35 -9.06 10.04
CA GLY A 26 13.08 -8.64 11.42
C GLY A 26 13.21 -7.12 11.61
N MET A 27 14.27 -6.52 11.07
CA MET A 27 14.47 -5.06 11.11
C MET A 27 13.40 -4.32 10.31
N ALA A 28 13.05 -4.81 9.11
CA ALA A 28 11.98 -4.23 8.29
C ALA A 28 10.64 -4.21 9.05
N GLY A 29 10.24 -5.34 9.65
CA GLY A 29 9.02 -5.42 10.44
C GLY A 29 9.01 -4.49 11.66
N LEU A 30 10.15 -4.32 12.34
CA LEU A 30 10.27 -3.35 13.44
C LEU A 30 10.16 -1.90 12.95
N SER A 31 10.72 -1.59 11.78
CA SER A 31 10.66 -0.27 11.16
C SER A 31 9.22 0.12 10.81
N ILE A 32 8.49 -0.78 10.14
CA ILE A 32 7.08 -0.60 9.77
C ILE A 32 6.22 -0.39 11.01
N ARG A 33 6.40 -1.22 12.06
CA ARG A 33 5.66 -1.05 13.33
C ARG A 33 5.88 0.31 13.96
N LYS A 34 7.13 0.80 13.97
CA LYS A 34 7.45 2.14 14.48
C LYS A 34 6.83 3.24 13.62
N ALA A 35 6.81 3.06 12.30
CA ALA A 35 6.17 4.00 11.40
C ALA A 35 4.67 4.10 11.64
N HIS A 36 3.97 2.96 11.70
CA HIS A 36 2.54 2.93 11.97
C HIS A 36 2.21 3.57 13.32
N ALA A 37 3.03 3.32 14.35
CA ALA A 37 2.87 3.99 15.64
C ALA A 37 3.03 5.52 15.55
N ARG A 38 3.96 6.02 14.72
CA ARG A 38 4.11 7.47 14.48
C ARG A 38 2.91 8.06 13.72
N VAL A 39 2.34 7.33 12.77
CA VAL A 39 1.13 7.77 12.03
C VAL A 39 -0.08 7.80 12.97
N ALA A 40 -0.30 6.72 13.74
CA ALA A 40 -1.37 6.63 14.74
C ALA A 40 -1.31 7.75 15.79
N ALA A 41 -0.11 8.24 16.12
CA ALA A 41 0.05 9.34 17.07
C ALA A 41 -0.25 10.73 16.47
N ARG A 42 -0.22 10.87 15.14
CA ARG A 42 -0.37 12.15 14.43
C ARG A 42 -1.81 12.40 13.94
N ARG A 43 -2.59 11.35 13.72
CA ARG A 43 -3.95 11.43 13.16
C ARG A 43 -4.90 10.39 13.78
N PRO A 44 -6.22 10.60 13.74
CA PRO A 44 -7.18 9.59 14.15
C PRO A 44 -7.15 8.37 13.20
N ASN A 45 -7.57 7.22 13.72
CA ASN A 45 -7.89 6.03 12.91
C ASN A 45 -9.41 6.04 12.67
N PRO A 46 -9.88 6.53 11.51
CA PRO A 46 -11.31 6.57 11.23
C PRO A 46 -11.87 5.14 11.08
N THR A 47 -13.14 4.97 11.38
CA THR A 47 -13.94 3.83 10.91
C THR A 47 -14.20 3.95 9.41
N GLU A 48 -14.61 2.87 8.76
CA GLU A 48 -14.99 2.91 7.33
C GLU A 48 -16.06 3.97 7.06
N ALA A 49 -17.09 4.05 7.91
CA ALA A 49 -18.16 5.05 7.75
C ALA A 49 -17.64 6.50 7.86
N GLU A 50 -16.73 6.77 8.79
CA GLU A 50 -16.10 8.09 8.93
C GLU A 50 -15.18 8.38 7.74
N PHE A 51 -14.42 7.40 7.27
CA PHE A 51 -13.58 7.53 6.08
C PHE A 51 -14.41 7.87 4.85
N LEU A 52 -15.50 7.13 4.59
CA LEU A 52 -16.41 7.42 3.47
C LEU A 52 -17.03 8.81 3.59
N ALA A 53 -17.36 9.25 4.81
CA ALA A 53 -17.85 10.61 5.04
C ALA A 53 -16.78 11.68 4.74
N MET A 54 -15.52 11.44 5.09
CA MET A 54 -14.39 12.33 4.79
C MET A 54 -14.07 12.42 3.29
N MET A 55 -14.39 11.37 2.52
CA MET A 55 -14.14 11.26 1.08
C MET A 55 -15.33 11.71 0.22
N ALA A 56 -16.51 11.92 0.82
CA ALA A 56 -17.77 12.11 0.10
C ALA A 56 -17.80 13.32 -0.85
N GLN A 57 -16.93 14.32 -0.64
CA GLN A 57 -16.81 15.49 -1.52
C GLN A 57 -15.77 15.32 -2.63
N ASP A 58 -14.92 14.30 -2.54
CA ASP A 58 -13.75 14.15 -3.40
C ASP A 58 -13.94 13.10 -4.49
N CYS A 59 -14.65 12.02 -4.16
CA CYS A 59 -14.89 10.93 -5.08
C CYS A 59 -16.19 10.20 -4.74
N SER A 60 -16.56 9.27 -5.61
CA SER A 60 -17.72 8.43 -5.45
C SER A 60 -17.53 7.42 -4.31
N PRO A 61 -18.63 6.97 -3.69
CA PRO A 61 -18.57 5.97 -2.63
C PRO A 61 -17.93 4.64 -3.07
N GLU A 62 -17.95 4.35 -4.37
CA GLU A 62 -17.35 3.16 -4.95
C GLU A 62 -15.82 3.24 -4.95
N ALA A 63 -15.26 4.31 -5.52
CA ALA A 63 -13.82 4.58 -5.49
C ALA A 63 -13.30 4.69 -4.04
N ALA A 64 -14.03 5.38 -3.16
CA ALA A 64 -13.65 5.47 -1.75
C ALA A 64 -13.60 4.08 -1.07
N ARG A 65 -14.61 3.22 -1.29
CA ARG A 65 -14.62 1.86 -0.73
C ARG A 65 -13.52 0.97 -1.31
N PHE A 66 -13.25 1.10 -2.61
CA PHE A 66 -12.15 0.38 -3.25
C PHE A 66 -10.83 0.69 -2.57
N VAL A 67 -10.46 1.97 -2.47
CA VAL A 67 -9.19 2.39 -1.88
C VAL A 67 -9.12 2.06 -0.39
N TRP A 68 -10.25 2.19 0.33
CA TRP A 68 -10.33 1.74 1.72
C TRP A 68 -9.96 0.26 1.86
N ALA A 69 -10.61 -0.62 1.08
CA ALA A 69 -10.39 -2.06 1.15
C ALA A 69 -8.94 -2.42 0.82
N GLN A 70 -8.39 -1.82 -0.23
CA GLN A 70 -7.00 -2.08 -0.63
C GLN A 70 -6.00 -1.60 0.42
N ALA A 71 -6.12 -0.36 0.88
CA ALA A 71 -5.20 0.19 1.88
C ALA A 71 -5.31 -0.52 3.24
N LEU A 72 -6.51 -0.94 3.64
CA LEU A 72 -6.75 -1.58 4.93
C LEU A 72 -5.95 -2.89 5.09
N PHE A 73 -5.83 -3.66 4.01
CA PHE A 73 -5.07 -4.92 3.98
C PHE A 73 -3.62 -4.76 4.45
N TYR A 74 -2.97 -3.65 4.09
CA TYR A 74 -1.57 -3.39 4.43
C TYR A 74 -1.36 -2.91 5.86
N VAL A 75 -2.37 -2.23 6.41
CA VAL A 75 -2.20 -1.43 7.62
C VAL A 75 -2.82 -2.06 8.86
N GLU A 76 -3.75 -2.99 8.67
CA GLU A 76 -4.35 -3.77 9.76
C GLU A 76 -3.32 -4.66 10.48
N PRO A 77 -3.57 -4.95 11.78
CA PRO A 77 -4.63 -4.41 12.64
C PRO A 77 -4.23 -3.09 13.33
N ARG A 78 -3.19 -2.40 12.85
CA ARG A 78 -2.49 -1.34 13.61
C ARG A 78 -3.03 0.06 13.32
N LEU A 79 -3.54 0.26 12.11
CA LEU A 79 -4.08 1.50 11.62
C LEU A 79 -5.35 1.20 10.84
N THR A 80 -6.10 2.26 10.57
CA THR A 80 -7.05 2.31 9.47
C THR A 80 -6.61 3.39 8.47
N PRO A 81 -6.93 3.26 7.17
CA PRO A 81 -6.59 4.28 6.18
C PRO A 81 -7.20 5.64 6.51
N HIS A 82 -6.46 6.72 6.28
CA HIS A 82 -6.97 8.08 6.36
C HIS A 82 -6.78 8.78 5.00
N PRO A 83 -7.71 9.65 4.56
CA PRO A 83 -7.61 10.29 3.24
C PRO A 83 -6.30 11.01 2.95
N ASP A 84 -5.71 11.62 3.98
CA ASP A 84 -4.48 12.41 3.84
C ASP A 84 -3.20 11.58 4.01
N ASP A 85 -3.31 10.25 4.24
CA ASP A 85 -2.13 9.40 4.32
C ASP A 85 -1.45 9.30 2.96
N HIS A 86 -0.13 9.45 2.96
CA HIS A 86 0.68 9.11 1.80
C HIS A 86 0.82 7.59 1.71
N LEU A 87 0.44 6.99 0.58
CA LEU A 87 0.40 5.52 0.41
C LEU A 87 1.76 4.88 0.69
N GLN A 88 2.83 5.43 0.10
CA GLN A 88 4.19 4.93 0.31
C GLN A 88 4.80 5.33 1.66
N HIS A 89 4.69 6.59 2.07
CA HIS A 89 5.48 7.12 3.19
C HIS A 89 4.83 6.98 4.55
N ASP A 90 3.49 7.01 4.62
CA ASP A 90 2.76 6.81 5.86
C ASP A 90 2.29 5.37 6.01
N LEU A 91 1.76 4.77 4.94
CA LEU A 91 1.21 3.41 4.98
C LEU A 91 2.24 2.31 4.61
N TYR A 92 3.42 2.69 4.10
CA TYR A 92 4.48 1.75 3.71
C TYR A 92 4.00 0.71 2.67
N ILE A 93 3.13 1.14 1.75
CA ILE A 93 2.68 0.34 0.62
C ILE A 93 3.73 0.47 -0.49
N ASP A 94 4.11 -0.66 -1.09
CA ASP A 94 5.10 -0.70 -2.15
C ASP A 94 4.56 -0.07 -3.44
N ASP A 95 5.43 0.61 -4.19
CA ASP A 95 5.07 1.27 -5.45
C ASP A 95 4.54 0.27 -6.47
N GLY A 96 5.09 -0.94 -6.52
CA GLY A 96 4.63 -1.99 -7.43
C GLY A 96 3.20 -2.43 -7.12
N ASP A 97 2.84 -2.54 -5.84
CA ASP A 97 1.47 -2.89 -5.45
C ASP A 97 0.47 -1.80 -5.87
N ILE A 98 0.86 -0.52 -5.78
CA ILE A 98 0.00 0.60 -6.15
C ILE A 98 -0.10 0.73 -7.68
N GLU A 99 1.04 0.71 -8.37
CA GLU A 99 1.13 0.97 -9.81
C GLU A 99 0.70 -0.22 -10.67
N MET A 100 0.80 -1.45 -10.16
CA MET A 100 0.39 -2.64 -10.88
C MET A 100 -0.92 -3.18 -10.33
N ASP A 101 -0.92 -3.65 -9.08
CA ASP A 101 -2.05 -4.45 -8.59
C ASP A 101 -3.33 -3.60 -8.41
N TRP A 102 -3.23 -2.43 -7.79
CA TRP A 102 -4.42 -1.61 -7.52
C TRP A 102 -5.00 -0.99 -8.80
N ILE A 103 -4.12 -0.63 -9.74
CA ILE A 103 -4.53 -0.09 -11.04
C ILE A 103 -5.21 -1.18 -11.86
N SER A 104 -4.62 -2.37 -11.97
CA SER A 104 -5.23 -3.51 -12.66
C SER A 104 -6.56 -3.92 -12.03
N ASP A 105 -6.64 -4.03 -10.69
CA ASP A 105 -7.87 -4.40 -9.98
C ASP A 105 -9.01 -3.41 -10.24
N TRP A 106 -8.70 -2.11 -10.33
CA TRP A 106 -9.70 -1.10 -10.65
C TRP A 106 -10.13 -1.15 -12.12
N ALA A 107 -9.18 -1.38 -13.04
CA ALA A 107 -9.47 -1.58 -14.47
C ALA A 107 -10.43 -2.75 -14.68
N ASP A 108 -10.16 -3.87 -14.00
CA ASP A 108 -10.97 -5.09 -14.03
C ASP A 108 -12.38 -4.83 -13.47
N GLN A 109 -12.52 -4.04 -12.39
CA GLN A 109 -13.82 -3.64 -11.86
C GLN A 109 -14.65 -2.82 -12.85
N LEU A 110 -13.98 -1.96 -13.62
CA LEU A 110 -14.62 -1.15 -14.67
C LEU A 110 -14.83 -1.93 -15.98
N GLY A 111 -14.19 -3.09 -16.14
CA GLY A 111 -14.24 -3.89 -17.36
C GLY A 111 -13.51 -3.25 -18.55
N ILE A 112 -12.49 -2.44 -18.29
CA ILE A 112 -11.70 -1.75 -19.32
C ILE A 112 -10.23 -2.20 -19.31
N PRO A 113 -9.53 -2.14 -20.45
CA PRO A 113 -8.09 -2.34 -20.49
C PRO A 113 -7.35 -1.29 -19.65
N GLU A 114 -6.30 -1.70 -18.95
CA GLU A 114 -5.46 -0.79 -18.14
C GLU A 114 -4.87 0.37 -18.97
N ASN A 115 -4.52 0.11 -20.23
CA ASN A 115 -4.00 1.13 -21.15
C ASN A 115 -5.01 2.25 -21.50
N ASP A 116 -6.30 2.03 -21.22
CA ASP A 116 -7.35 3.01 -21.44
C ASP A 116 -7.61 3.87 -20.18
N LEU A 117 -6.92 3.58 -19.07
CA LEU A 117 -6.96 4.40 -17.87
C LEU A 117 -6.19 5.71 -18.08
N PRO A 118 -6.65 6.83 -17.47
CA PRO A 118 -5.95 8.09 -17.54
C PRO A 118 -4.59 8.02 -16.84
N GLU A 119 -3.62 8.74 -17.39
CA GLU A 119 -2.33 8.94 -16.70
C GLU A 119 -2.54 9.64 -15.35
N TRP A 120 -1.66 9.31 -14.39
CA TRP A 120 -1.64 9.98 -13.10
C TRP A 120 -1.28 11.47 -13.25
N PRO A 121 -2.07 12.40 -12.70
CA PRO A 121 -1.73 13.83 -12.76
C PRO A 121 -0.39 14.14 -12.07
N HIS A 122 0.55 14.76 -12.79
CA HIS A 122 1.93 14.98 -12.32
C HIS A 122 2.05 15.79 -11.02
N ASP A 123 1.08 16.66 -10.71
CA ASP A 123 1.07 17.52 -9.55
C ASP A 123 0.36 16.91 -8.33
N TRP A 124 -0.18 15.70 -8.46
CA TRP A 124 -0.92 15.04 -7.39
C TRP A 124 0.01 14.21 -6.50
N PRO A 125 0.09 14.53 -5.19
CA PRO A 125 0.72 13.64 -4.23
C PRO A 125 0.02 12.27 -4.19
N LEU A 126 0.78 11.20 -3.99
CA LEU A 126 0.28 9.82 -3.90
C LEU A 126 -0.37 9.55 -2.53
N THR A 127 -1.45 10.28 -2.26
CA THR A 127 -2.28 10.14 -1.07
C THR A 127 -3.47 9.25 -1.34
N VAL A 128 -4.03 8.65 -0.29
CA VAL A 128 -5.29 7.88 -0.34
C VAL A 128 -6.39 8.68 -1.05
N ARG A 129 -6.54 9.97 -0.72
CA ARG A 129 -7.56 10.85 -1.33
C ARG A 129 -7.37 11.03 -2.83
N ASN A 130 -6.14 11.33 -3.26
CA ASN A 130 -5.86 11.56 -4.67
C ASN A 130 -5.97 10.28 -5.49
N PHE A 131 -5.61 9.14 -4.91
CA PHE A 131 -5.78 7.86 -5.61
C PHE A 131 -7.26 7.56 -5.86
N ALA A 132 -8.11 7.78 -4.86
CA ALA A 132 -9.54 7.61 -5.03
C ALA A 132 -10.15 8.62 -6.03
N ARG A 133 -9.66 9.87 -6.06
CA ARG A 133 -10.04 10.86 -7.09
C ARG A 133 -9.64 10.41 -8.49
N TRP A 134 -8.47 9.81 -8.64
CA TRP A 134 -7.99 9.27 -9.91
C TRP A 134 -8.83 8.06 -10.36
N CYS A 135 -9.21 7.16 -9.45
CA CYS A 135 -10.15 6.07 -9.74
C CYS A 135 -11.48 6.59 -10.32
N ASP A 136 -11.99 7.69 -9.76
CA ASP A 136 -13.21 8.33 -10.25
C ASP A 136 -13.02 8.99 -11.63
N LEU A 137 -11.87 9.64 -11.85
CA LEU A 137 -11.50 10.18 -13.17
C LEU A 137 -11.46 9.07 -14.23
N ALA A 138 -10.85 7.93 -13.89
CA ALA A 138 -10.80 6.77 -14.76
C ALA A 138 -12.20 6.26 -15.13
N ARG A 139 -13.09 6.15 -14.15
CA ARG A 139 -14.48 5.74 -14.40
C ARG A 139 -15.22 6.74 -15.30
N SER A 140 -15.03 8.04 -15.08
CA SER A 140 -15.65 9.07 -15.91
C SER A 140 -15.17 9.01 -17.37
N ASN A 141 -13.93 8.63 -17.62
CA ASN A 141 -13.39 8.46 -18.96
C ASN A 141 -13.86 7.15 -19.63
N ALA A 142 -14.10 6.09 -18.85
CA ALA A 142 -14.58 4.80 -19.33
C ALA A 142 -16.05 4.82 -19.80
N GLY A 143 -16.86 5.73 -19.24
CA GLY A 143 -18.29 5.86 -19.57
C GLY A 143 -18.63 6.86 -20.68
N GLY A 144 -17.61 7.38 -21.38
CA GLY A 144 -17.74 8.35 -22.48
C GLY A 144 -17.85 7.73 -23.87
#